data_AF-A0A091P3T2-F1
#
_entry.id   AF-A0A091P3T2-F1
#
_cell.length_a   1.000
_cell.length_b   1.000
_cell.length_c   1.000
_cell.angle_alpha   90.00
_cell.angle_beta   90.00
_cell.angle_gamma   90.00
#
_symmetry.space_group_name_H-M   'P 1'
#
loop_
_entity.id
_entity.type
_entity.pdbx_description
1 polymer ?
#
loop_
_entity_poly.entity_id
_entity_poly.type
_entity_poly.pdbx_seq_one_letter_code
_entity_poly.pdbx_strand_id
1 'polypeptide(L)'
;VEVSAGGFHGRKVSLWELLFSTYVSEAKRQELLGQVRAGSLALDALARLLTILIEEAVERSSKVKFTGLRRQVTASDLVDSGIIDKDTLADLVQGSKTVQEVTEMASVKRYLDGTGCIAGVLVPSKADPAKMEKMSIYQAMWKGILRQGTALVLLEAQAATGFVVDPLNNKKLSVDEAVSSGLVGSELHEKLLSAERAVTGYTDPYTGDQISLFQAMKKELIVKEHGIRLLEAQIATGGIIDPVHSHRLPVEGAYRRGFFDQEMNQILSDPDDDTKGFFDPNTHENLTYMQLLRRCVPDPDTGLYFLNI
;
A
#
# COMPACT_ATOMS: atom_id res chain seq x y z
N VAL A 1 19.81 4.60 33.08
CA VAL A 1 20.59 3.80 32.09
C VAL A 1 20.76 4.65 30.86
N GLU A 2 21.93 4.68 30.24
CA GLU A 2 22.13 5.30 28.92
C GLU A 2 22.07 4.21 27.86
N VAL A 3 21.37 4.48 26.76
CA VAL A 3 21.19 3.55 25.64
C VAL A 3 21.56 4.31 24.37
N SER A 4 22.36 3.68 23.49
CA SER A 4 22.91 4.36 22.32
C SER A 4 22.07 4.15 21.06
N ALA A 5 20.85 3.62 21.17
CA ALA A 5 20.03 3.24 20.02
C ALA A 5 18.55 3.66 20.14
N GLY A 6 17.91 3.82 18.98
CA GLY A 6 16.48 4.12 18.85
C GLY A 6 16.10 5.50 19.42
N GLY A 7 14.85 5.64 19.84
CA GLY A 7 14.32 6.88 20.45
C GLY A 7 14.93 7.25 21.81
N PHE A 8 15.88 6.46 22.31
CA PHE A 8 16.59 6.66 23.58
C PHE A 8 18.02 7.17 23.41
N HIS A 9 18.50 7.30 22.16
CA HIS A 9 19.86 7.75 21.87
C HIS A 9 20.20 9.07 22.58
N GLY A 10 21.30 9.08 23.34
CA GLY A 10 21.79 10.27 24.03
C GLY A 10 20.96 10.71 25.24
N ARG A 11 20.02 9.90 25.71
CA ARG A 11 19.15 10.21 26.87
C ARG A 11 19.37 9.24 28.04
N LYS A 12 19.35 9.77 29.26
CA LYS A 12 19.23 8.95 30.48
C LYS A 12 17.78 8.52 30.65
N VAL A 13 17.56 7.21 30.70
CA VAL A 13 16.24 6.58 30.78
C VAL A 13 16.15 5.59 31.93
N SER A 14 14.93 5.41 32.45
CA SER A 14 14.63 4.49 33.54
C SER A 14 14.48 3.05 33.03
N LEU A 15 14.68 2.06 33.92
CA LEU A 15 14.42 0.67 33.58
C LEU A 15 12.95 0.42 33.22
N TRP A 16 12.04 1.16 33.82
CA TRP A 16 10.62 1.09 33.50
C TRP A 16 10.34 1.54 32.06
N GLU A 17 10.92 2.66 31.63
CA GLU A 17 10.80 3.13 30.24
C GLU A 17 11.39 2.12 29.24
N LEU A 18 12.52 1.47 29.56
CA LEU A 18 13.11 0.45 28.70
C LEU A 18 12.25 -0.82 28.63
N LEU A 19 11.73 -1.27 29.77
CA LEU A 19 10.92 -2.49 29.88
C LEU A 19 9.55 -2.35 29.19
N PHE A 20 9.01 -1.13 29.15
CA PHE A 20 7.78 -0.78 28.43
C PHE A 20 8.05 -0.06 27.10
N SER A 21 9.28 -0.16 26.58
CA SER A 21 9.63 0.36 25.26
C SER A 21 8.98 -0.45 24.14
N THR A 22 9.06 0.10 22.92
CA THR A 22 8.54 -0.53 21.69
C THR A 22 9.30 -1.80 21.28
N TYR A 23 10.43 -2.08 21.91
CA TYR A 23 11.35 -3.15 21.52
C TYR A 23 11.20 -4.40 22.40
N VAL A 24 10.45 -4.31 23.50
CA VAL A 24 10.25 -5.40 24.47
C VAL A 24 8.80 -5.87 24.40
N SER A 25 8.59 -7.06 23.82
CA SER A 25 7.29 -7.74 23.74
C SER A 25 6.68 -7.99 25.11
N GLU A 26 5.36 -8.08 25.18
CA GLU A 26 4.65 -8.39 26.42
C GLU A 26 5.14 -9.71 27.04
N ALA A 27 5.31 -10.76 26.24
CA ALA A 27 5.80 -12.05 26.72
C ALA A 27 7.19 -11.92 27.37
N LYS A 28 8.13 -11.22 26.71
CA LYS A 28 9.48 -11.02 27.26
C LYS A 28 9.46 -10.13 28.50
N ARG A 29 8.59 -9.12 28.52
CA ARG A 29 8.37 -8.26 29.69
C ARG A 29 7.92 -9.07 30.90
N GLN A 30 6.93 -9.94 30.74
CA GLN A 30 6.42 -10.79 31.82
C GLN A 30 7.48 -11.77 32.31
N GLU A 31 8.27 -12.36 31.40
CA GLU A 31 9.40 -13.23 31.74
C GLU A 31 10.42 -12.50 32.62
N LEU A 32 10.88 -11.32 32.20
CA LEU A 32 11.87 -10.52 32.93
C LEU A 32 11.33 -10.08 34.30
N LEU A 33 10.08 -9.63 34.36
CA LEU A 33 9.43 -9.25 35.63
C LEU A 33 9.28 -10.46 36.57
N GLY A 34 8.98 -11.65 36.03
CA GLY A 34 8.92 -12.89 36.79
C GLY A 34 10.27 -13.25 37.42
N GLN A 35 11.37 -13.14 36.67
CA GLN A 35 12.73 -13.39 37.17
C GLN A 35 13.15 -12.40 38.25
N VAL A 36 12.82 -11.12 38.10
CA VAL A 36 13.10 -10.10 39.13
C VAL A 36 12.30 -10.39 40.40
N ARG A 37 11.00 -10.73 40.28
CA ARG A 37 10.16 -11.08 41.44
C ARG A 37 10.64 -12.33 42.15
N ALA A 38 11.18 -13.30 41.42
CA ALA A 38 11.78 -14.51 41.98
C ALA A 38 13.17 -14.28 42.62
N GLY A 39 13.73 -13.07 42.51
CA GLY A 39 15.07 -12.74 43.00
C GLY A 39 16.21 -13.35 42.19
N SER A 40 15.91 -13.99 41.05
CA SER A 40 16.91 -14.63 40.18
C SER A 40 17.60 -13.64 39.23
N LEU A 41 17.08 -12.42 39.10
CA LEU A 41 17.65 -11.36 38.26
C LEU A 41 17.81 -10.06 39.05
N ALA A 42 19.05 -9.60 39.23
CA ALA A 42 19.37 -8.31 39.84
C ALA A 42 19.04 -7.13 38.90
N LEU A 43 18.75 -5.95 39.46
CA LEU A 43 18.34 -4.77 38.69
C LEU A 43 19.42 -4.26 37.72
N ASP A 44 20.68 -4.35 38.10
CA ASP A 44 21.85 -3.99 37.29
C ASP A 44 22.14 -5.03 36.19
N ALA A 45 21.77 -6.30 36.39
CA ALA A 45 21.76 -7.30 35.32
C ALA A 45 20.60 -7.06 34.33
N LEU A 46 19.40 -6.75 34.84
CA LEU A 46 18.24 -6.36 34.03
C LEU A 46 18.56 -5.14 33.16
N ALA A 47 19.22 -4.13 33.73
CA ALA A 47 19.63 -2.92 33.01
C ALA A 47 20.47 -3.25 31.77
N ARG A 48 21.52 -4.07 31.93
CA ARG A 48 22.40 -4.48 30.83
C ARG A 48 21.64 -5.28 29.79
N LEU A 49 20.79 -6.22 30.21
CA LEU A 49 20.02 -7.07 29.32
C LEU A 49 19.05 -6.23 28.47
N LEU A 50 18.34 -5.27 29.09
CA LEU A 50 17.44 -4.36 28.37
C LEU A 50 18.19 -3.45 27.39
N THR A 51 19.36 -2.91 27.76
CA THR A 51 20.16 -2.10 26.84
C THR A 51 20.57 -2.90 25.60
N ILE A 52 21.14 -4.10 25.79
CA ILE A 52 21.56 -4.97 24.68
C ILE A 52 20.36 -5.33 23.81
N LEU A 53 19.25 -5.73 24.43
CA LEU A 53 18.04 -6.10 23.71
C LEU A 53 17.52 -4.95 22.86
N ILE A 54 17.53 -3.72 23.38
CA ILE A 54 17.06 -2.54 22.63
C ILE A 54 18.01 -2.18 21.49
N GLU A 55 19.33 -2.22 21.71
CA GLU A 55 20.32 -1.94 20.67
C GLU A 55 20.22 -2.96 19.54
N GLU A 56 20.15 -4.26 19.87
CA GLU A 56 19.91 -5.33 18.90
C GLU A 56 18.56 -5.19 18.21
N ALA A 57 17.53 -4.75 18.93
CA ALA A 57 16.18 -4.58 18.40
C ALA A 57 16.09 -3.47 17.37
N VAL A 58 16.72 -2.33 17.65
CA VAL A 58 16.80 -1.21 16.71
C VAL A 58 17.54 -1.65 15.46
N GLU A 59 18.69 -2.30 15.61
CA GLU A 59 19.46 -2.79 14.48
C GLU A 59 18.65 -3.82 13.65
N ARG A 60 18.02 -4.80 14.29
CA ARG A 60 17.17 -5.80 13.61
C ARG A 60 15.96 -5.17 12.94
N SER A 61 15.28 -4.22 13.58
CA SER A 61 14.09 -3.56 12.99
C SER A 61 14.39 -2.86 11.67
N SER A 62 15.59 -2.29 11.54
CA SER A 62 16.06 -1.67 10.29
C SER A 62 16.44 -2.71 9.20
N LYS A 63 16.80 -3.93 9.62
CA LYS A 63 17.20 -5.05 8.76
C LYS A 63 16.03 -5.92 8.32
N VAL A 64 14.97 -6.04 9.11
CA VAL A 64 13.75 -6.78 8.73
C VAL A 64 13.04 -6.00 7.62
N LYS A 65 12.99 -6.59 6.44
CA LYS A 65 12.40 -6.00 5.24
C LYS A 65 11.16 -6.77 4.79
N PHE A 66 10.15 -6.03 4.35
CA PHE A 66 8.96 -6.48 3.68
C PHE A 66 9.02 -6.08 2.20
N THR A 67 8.31 -6.80 1.35
CA THR A 67 8.14 -6.41 -0.05
C THR A 67 7.08 -5.30 -0.13
N GLY A 68 7.45 -4.13 -0.63
CA GLY A 68 6.51 -3.05 -0.97
C GLY A 68 6.17 -3.04 -2.45
N LEU A 69 5.55 -1.95 -2.90
CA LEU A 69 5.10 -1.77 -4.29
C LEU A 69 6.23 -1.70 -5.32
N ARG A 70 7.33 -1.02 -4.99
CA ARG A 70 8.51 -0.80 -5.84
C ARG A 70 9.83 -1.01 -5.10
N ARG A 71 9.81 -0.88 -3.77
CA ARG A 71 10.99 -0.99 -2.90
C ARG A 71 10.68 -1.85 -1.68
N GLN A 72 11.73 -2.26 -0.99
CA GLN A 72 11.58 -2.92 0.31
C GLN A 72 11.18 -1.92 1.39
N VAL A 73 10.32 -2.36 2.32
CA VAL A 73 9.80 -1.58 3.44
C VAL A 73 10.37 -2.12 4.74
N THR A 74 10.84 -1.27 5.65
CA THR A 74 11.33 -1.77 6.95
C THR A 74 10.21 -2.02 7.93
N ALA A 75 10.46 -2.87 8.93
CA ALA A 75 9.54 -3.04 10.06
C ALA A 75 9.33 -1.72 10.82
N SER A 76 10.36 -0.87 10.92
CA SER A 76 10.24 0.48 11.48
C SER A 76 9.30 1.38 10.67
N ASP A 77 9.39 1.36 9.33
CA ASP A 77 8.50 2.18 8.48
C ASP A 77 7.04 1.78 8.69
N LEU A 78 6.76 0.48 8.85
CA LEU A 78 5.41 -0.02 9.12
C LEU A 78 4.88 0.42 10.48
N VAL A 79 5.72 0.48 11.52
CA VAL A 79 5.34 1.00 12.84
C VAL A 79 5.07 2.50 12.79
N ASP A 80 5.96 3.27 12.17
CA ASP A 80 5.83 4.73 12.06
C ASP A 80 4.60 5.13 11.24
N SER A 81 4.20 4.26 10.32
CA SER A 81 2.98 4.38 9.52
C SER A 81 1.72 3.88 10.24
N GLY A 82 1.85 3.26 11.41
CA GLY A 82 0.74 2.70 12.19
C GLY A 82 0.11 1.46 11.58
N ILE A 83 0.86 0.71 10.76
CA ILE A 83 0.39 -0.51 10.09
C ILE A 83 0.57 -1.74 10.98
N ILE A 84 1.69 -1.80 11.71
CA ILE A 84 1.92 -2.80 12.75
C ILE A 84 2.09 -2.11 14.10
N ASP A 85 1.70 -2.81 15.16
CA ASP A 85 1.91 -2.33 16.52
C ASP A 85 3.32 -2.68 17.04
N LYS A 86 3.61 -2.15 18.23
CA LYS A 86 4.89 -2.30 18.90
C LYS A 86 5.16 -3.75 19.30
N ASP A 87 4.13 -4.49 19.66
CA ASP A 87 4.27 -5.89 20.06
C ASP A 87 4.61 -6.77 18.85
N THR A 88 3.99 -6.52 17.70
CA THR A 88 4.32 -7.19 16.44
C THR A 88 5.75 -6.88 15.98
N LEU A 89 6.22 -5.64 16.15
CA LEU A 89 7.62 -5.31 15.90
C LEU A 89 8.56 -6.08 16.83
N ALA A 90 8.26 -6.11 18.13
CA ALA A 90 9.06 -6.83 19.10
C ALA A 90 9.10 -8.34 18.80
N ASP A 91 7.97 -8.93 18.39
CA ASP A 91 7.88 -10.33 17.97
C ASP A 91 8.77 -10.62 16.74
N LEU A 92 8.74 -9.74 15.73
CA LEU A 92 9.59 -9.85 14.54
C LEU A 92 11.08 -9.77 14.88
N VAL A 93 11.45 -8.84 15.75
CA VAL A 93 12.83 -8.63 16.19
C VAL A 93 13.36 -9.82 16.99
N GLN A 94 12.52 -10.37 17.86
CA GLN A 94 12.84 -11.53 18.70
C GLN A 94 12.79 -12.85 17.93
N GLY A 95 12.18 -12.85 16.74
CA GLY A 95 12.04 -14.02 15.88
C GLY A 95 10.90 -14.96 16.27
N SER A 96 9.97 -14.51 17.11
CA SER A 96 8.75 -15.27 17.45
C SER A 96 7.71 -15.22 16.34
N LYS A 97 7.76 -14.19 15.48
CA LYS A 97 7.01 -14.11 14.23
C LYS A 97 7.95 -13.93 13.04
N THR A 98 7.58 -14.52 11.92
CA THR A 98 8.27 -14.37 10.64
C THR A 98 7.69 -13.22 9.82
N VAL A 99 8.47 -12.73 8.85
CA VAL A 99 8.02 -11.72 7.87
C VAL A 99 6.79 -12.23 7.10
N GLN A 100 6.76 -13.51 6.74
CA GLN A 100 5.65 -14.11 6.00
C GLN A 100 4.37 -14.12 6.83
N GLU A 101 4.43 -14.54 8.10
CA GLU A 101 3.28 -14.53 9.00
C GLU A 101 2.69 -13.13 9.18
N VAL A 102 3.55 -12.11 9.36
CA VAL A 102 3.09 -10.72 9.49
C VAL A 102 2.54 -10.17 8.17
N THR A 103 3.12 -10.56 7.03
CA THR A 103 2.63 -10.13 5.71
C THR A 103 1.23 -10.68 5.41
N GLU A 104 0.93 -11.91 5.83
CA GLU A 104 -0.39 -12.53 5.64
C GLU A 104 -1.47 -12.02 6.61
N MET A 105 -1.10 -11.24 7.63
CA MET A 105 -2.08 -10.55 8.48
C MET A 105 -2.91 -9.59 7.62
N ALA A 106 -4.24 -9.73 7.65
CA ALA A 106 -5.14 -8.90 6.83
C ALA A 106 -4.94 -7.39 7.07
N SER A 107 -4.59 -6.99 8.29
CA SER A 107 -4.28 -5.61 8.66
C SER A 107 -3.03 -5.07 7.98
N VAL A 108 -2.06 -5.92 7.62
CA VAL A 108 -0.78 -5.54 6.99
C VAL A 108 -0.86 -5.71 5.47
N LYS A 109 -1.42 -6.83 5.01
CA LYS A 109 -1.58 -7.17 3.59
C LYS A 109 -2.29 -6.06 2.81
N ARG A 110 -3.33 -5.45 3.41
CA ARG A 110 -4.04 -4.30 2.83
C ARG A 110 -3.11 -3.14 2.47
N TYR A 111 -2.07 -2.89 3.25
CA TYR A 111 -1.18 -1.75 3.04
C TYR A 111 0.03 -2.07 2.17
N LEU A 112 0.51 -3.31 2.22
CA LEU A 112 1.59 -3.78 1.34
C LEU A 112 1.08 -4.08 -0.07
N ASP A 113 0.08 -4.97 -0.18
CA ASP A 113 -0.40 -5.47 -1.47
C ASP A 113 -1.59 -4.67 -2.03
N GLY A 114 -2.42 -4.11 -1.14
CA GLY A 114 -3.70 -3.50 -1.48
C GLY A 114 -4.87 -4.46 -1.31
N THR A 115 -6.07 -4.00 -1.60
CA THR A 115 -7.32 -4.80 -1.54
C THR A 115 -7.80 -5.31 -2.90
N GLY A 116 -6.99 -5.11 -3.96
CA GLY A 116 -7.30 -5.50 -5.33
C GLY A 116 -7.94 -4.37 -6.13
N CYS A 117 -7.55 -4.28 -7.40
CA CYS A 117 -8.09 -3.35 -8.41
C CYS A 117 -8.94 -4.10 -9.44
N ILE A 118 -9.64 -3.36 -10.32
CA ILE A 118 -10.32 -3.95 -11.48
C ILE A 118 -9.24 -4.47 -12.42
N ALA A 119 -9.07 -5.79 -12.48
CA ALA A 119 -7.98 -6.47 -13.19
C ALA A 119 -8.28 -6.65 -14.69
N GLY A 120 -9.56 -6.77 -15.03
CA GLY A 120 -9.99 -7.12 -16.38
C GLY A 120 -11.50 -7.06 -16.53
N VAL A 121 -11.98 -7.62 -17.63
CA VAL A 121 -13.41 -7.81 -17.90
C VAL A 121 -13.76 -9.29 -18.04
N LEU A 122 -14.98 -9.63 -17.68
CA LEU A 122 -15.61 -10.89 -18.02
C LEU A 122 -16.55 -10.63 -19.19
N VAL A 123 -16.38 -11.39 -20.28
CA VAL A 123 -17.24 -11.30 -21.46
C VAL A 123 -17.83 -12.66 -21.83
N PRO A 124 -19.04 -12.75 -22.39
CA PRO A 124 -19.58 -14.00 -22.89
C PRO A 124 -18.65 -14.62 -23.94
N SER A 125 -18.37 -15.91 -23.80
CA SER A 125 -17.53 -16.63 -24.75
C SER A 125 -18.24 -16.74 -26.10
N LYS A 126 -17.48 -16.56 -27.19
CA LYS A 126 -18.01 -16.74 -28.55
C LYS A 126 -18.43 -18.17 -28.85
N ALA A 127 -17.82 -19.16 -28.19
CA ALA A 127 -18.10 -20.58 -28.42
C ALA A 127 -19.31 -21.07 -27.61
N ASP A 128 -19.52 -20.49 -26.42
CA ASP A 128 -20.61 -20.84 -25.52
C ASP A 128 -21.01 -19.59 -24.71
N PRO A 129 -22.09 -18.88 -25.11
CA PRO A 129 -22.54 -17.67 -24.43
C PRO A 129 -22.95 -17.87 -22.97
N ALA A 130 -23.15 -19.11 -22.51
CA ALA A 130 -23.40 -19.41 -21.09
C ALA A 130 -22.11 -19.36 -20.23
N LYS A 131 -20.94 -19.28 -20.86
CA LYS A 131 -19.63 -19.20 -20.19
C LYS A 131 -19.03 -17.81 -20.34
N MET A 132 -18.41 -17.34 -19.27
CA MET A 132 -17.66 -16.08 -19.26
C MET A 132 -16.18 -16.35 -19.52
N GLU A 133 -15.57 -15.52 -20.36
CA GLU A 133 -14.14 -15.51 -20.68
C GLU A 133 -13.48 -14.30 -20.01
N LYS A 134 -12.36 -14.54 -19.32
CA LYS A 134 -11.55 -13.50 -18.69
C LYS A 134 -10.74 -12.78 -19.77
N MET A 135 -10.65 -11.45 -19.68
CA MET A 135 -9.90 -10.64 -20.64
C MET A 135 -9.22 -9.46 -19.97
N SER A 136 -8.01 -9.10 -20.40
CA SER A 136 -7.36 -7.88 -19.93
C SER A 136 -8.10 -6.63 -20.43
N ILE A 137 -7.98 -5.52 -19.71
CA ILE A 137 -8.61 -4.24 -20.10
C ILE A 137 -8.13 -3.81 -21.49
N TYR A 138 -6.83 -3.96 -21.76
CA TYR A 138 -6.24 -3.60 -23.04
C TYR A 138 -6.75 -4.48 -24.20
N GLN A 139 -6.89 -5.79 -23.97
CA GLN A 139 -7.51 -6.69 -24.96
C GLN A 139 -8.97 -6.31 -25.24
N ALA A 140 -9.74 -5.97 -24.20
CA ALA A 140 -11.12 -5.54 -24.33
C ALA A 140 -11.26 -4.22 -25.10
N MET A 141 -10.30 -3.30 -24.93
CA MET A 141 -10.20 -2.08 -25.72
C MET A 141 -10.00 -2.38 -27.21
N TRP A 142 -9.01 -3.21 -27.54
CA TRP A 142 -8.69 -3.53 -28.93
C TRP A 142 -9.78 -4.32 -29.65
N LYS A 143 -10.51 -5.16 -28.91
CA LYS A 143 -11.68 -5.88 -29.44
C LYS A 143 -12.95 -5.02 -29.52
N GLY A 144 -12.90 -3.75 -29.09
CA GLY A 144 -14.03 -2.83 -29.12
C GLY A 144 -15.11 -3.10 -28.07
N ILE A 145 -14.83 -3.96 -27.09
CA ILE A 145 -15.72 -4.24 -25.95
C ILE A 145 -15.75 -3.03 -25.01
N LEU A 146 -14.58 -2.43 -24.76
CA LEU A 146 -14.45 -1.17 -24.03
C LEU A 146 -14.09 -0.04 -24.99
N ARG A 147 -14.69 1.13 -24.80
CA ARG A 147 -14.26 2.36 -25.47
C ARG A 147 -12.84 2.71 -25.01
N GLN A 148 -12.04 3.28 -25.92
CA GLN A 148 -10.65 3.66 -25.63
C GLN A 148 -10.51 4.53 -24.38
N GLY A 149 -11.38 5.53 -24.20
CA GLY A 149 -11.38 6.38 -23.02
C GLY A 149 -11.61 5.60 -21.72
N THR A 150 -12.62 4.73 -21.69
CA THR A 150 -12.93 3.90 -20.51
C THR A 150 -11.79 2.95 -20.16
N ALA A 151 -11.22 2.29 -21.17
CA ALA A 151 -10.11 1.36 -20.98
C ALA A 151 -8.84 2.06 -20.47
N LEU A 152 -8.49 3.21 -21.04
CA LEU A 152 -7.34 4.01 -20.59
C LEU A 152 -7.47 4.39 -19.12
N VAL A 153 -8.64 4.87 -18.71
CA VAL A 153 -8.89 5.29 -17.32
C VAL A 153 -8.75 4.12 -16.33
N LEU A 154 -9.20 2.92 -16.70
CA LEU A 154 -9.03 1.73 -15.86
C LEU A 154 -7.57 1.26 -15.80
N LEU A 155 -6.83 1.36 -16.91
CA LEU A 155 -5.40 1.04 -16.94
C LEU A 155 -4.56 2.05 -16.14
N GLU A 156 -4.89 3.34 -16.21
CA GLU A 156 -4.27 4.37 -15.36
C GLU A 156 -4.53 4.10 -13.88
N ALA A 157 -5.74 3.67 -13.53
CA ALA A 157 -6.06 3.27 -12.14
C ALA A 157 -5.24 2.05 -11.70
N GLN A 158 -5.02 1.05 -12.55
CA GLN A 158 -4.11 -0.06 -12.25
C GLN A 158 -2.68 0.44 -11.99
N ALA A 159 -2.13 1.25 -12.90
CA ALA A 159 -0.79 1.82 -12.78
C ALA A 159 -0.64 2.66 -11.50
N ALA A 160 -1.61 3.50 -11.18
CA ALA A 160 -1.60 4.38 -10.01
C ALA A 160 -1.88 3.67 -8.68
N THR A 161 -2.39 2.44 -8.71
CA THR A 161 -2.63 1.62 -7.51
C THR A 161 -1.57 0.56 -7.27
N GLY A 162 -0.55 0.51 -8.13
CA GLY A 162 0.65 -0.28 -7.90
C GLY A 162 1.15 -0.97 -9.16
N PHE A 163 0.29 -1.59 -9.96
CA PHE A 163 0.74 -2.49 -11.03
C PHE A 163 -0.29 -2.58 -12.13
N VAL A 164 0.19 -2.72 -13.37
CA VAL A 164 -0.65 -3.22 -14.47
C VAL A 164 -0.82 -4.72 -14.27
N VAL A 165 -2.07 -5.20 -14.33
CA VAL A 165 -2.40 -6.58 -14.00
C VAL A 165 -2.57 -7.40 -15.28
N ASP A 166 -1.88 -8.53 -15.34
CA ASP A 166 -2.18 -9.61 -16.30
C ASP A 166 -3.15 -10.59 -15.63
N PRO A 167 -4.46 -10.51 -15.92
CA PRO A 167 -5.45 -11.39 -15.30
C PRO A 167 -5.36 -12.85 -15.74
N LEU A 168 -4.71 -13.15 -16.88
CA LEU A 168 -4.65 -14.50 -17.43
C LEU A 168 -3.52 -15.31 -16.79
N ASN A 169 -2.40 -14.65 -16.49
CA ASN A 169 -1.25 -15.27 -15.85
C ASN A 169 -1.10 -14.90 -14.36
N ASN A 170 -2.05 -14.13 -13.82
CA ASN A 170 -2.04 -13.61 -12.46
C ASN A 170 -0.71 -12.89 -12.10
N LYS A 171 -0.25 -12.02 -13.00
CA LYS A 171 0.99 -11.23 -12.81
C LYS A 171 0.67 -9.77 -12.54
N LYS A 172 1.50 -9.16 -11.70
CA LYS A 172 1.52 -7.72 -11.41
C LYS A 172 2.81 -7.16 -11.98
N LEU A 173 2.70 -6.23 -12.91
CA LEU A 173 3.83 -5.69 -13.68
C LEU A 173 3.93 -4.18 -13.49
N SER A 174 5.14 -3.65 -13.51
CA SER A 174 5.36 -2.23 -13.80
C SER A 174 4.87 -1.88 -15.20
N VAL A 175 4.69 -0.59 -15.48
CA VAL A 175 4.27 -0.13 -16.80
C VAL A 175 5.27 -0.56 -17.89
N ASP A 176 6.57 -0.42 -17.63
CA ASP A 176 7.63 -0.82 -18.57
C ASP A 176 7.62 -2.33 -18.86
N GLU A 177 7.41 -3.16 -17.83
CA GLU A 177 7.29 -4.61 -17.98
C GLU A 177 6.02 -5.01 -18.74
N ALA A 178 4.90 -4.32 -18.49
CA ALA A 178 3.64 -4.56 -19.18
C ALA A 178 3.74 -4.23 -20.68
N VAL A 179 4.44 -3.16 -21.05
CA VAL A 179 4.71 -2.82 -22.45
C VAL A 179 5.68 -3.83 -23.07
N SER A 180 6.78 -4.15 -22.39
CA SER A 180 7.79 -5.08 -22.90
C SER A 180 7.27 -6.51 -23.11
N SER A 181 6.30 -6.93 -22.31
CA SER A 181 5.61 -8.23 -22.43
C SER A 181 4.42 -8.22 -23.39
N GLY A 182 4.05 -7.05 -23.93
CA GLY A 182 2.90 -6.90 -24.84
C GLY A 182 1.54 -6.99 -24.16
N LEU A 183 1.48 -6.93 -22.82
CA LEU A 183 0.22 -6.84 -22.07
C LEU A 183 -0.53 -5.54 -22.40
N VAL A 184 0.24 -4.46 -22.63
CA VAL A 184 -0.24 -3.15 -23.07
C VAL A 184 0.61 -2.67 -24.25
N GLY A 185 0.02 -1.90 -25.16
CA GLY A 185 0.71 -1.33 -26.32
C GLY A 185 1.55 -0.12 -25.97
N SER A 186 2.59 0.13 -26.77
CA SER A 186 3.51 1.25 -26.59
C SER A 186 2.82 2.60 -26.77
N GLU A 187 1.69 2.66 -27.45
CA GLU A 187 0.89 3.88 -27.61
C GLU A 187 0.31 4.42 -26.30
N LEU A 188 0.19 3.58 -25.27
CA LEU A 188 -0.28 3.98 -23.94
C LEU A 188 0.86 4.23 -22.95
N HIS A 189 2.10 3.95 -23.32
CA HIS A 189 3.26 3.93 -22.42
C HIS A 189 3.41 5.21 -21.61
N GLU A 190 3.53 6.36 -22.27
CA GLU A 190 3.71 7.67 -21.61
C GLU A 190 2.56 8.03 -20.66
N LYS A 191 1.32 7.71 -21.05
CA LYS A 191 0.12 8.01 -20.23
C LYS A 191 0.11 7.16 -18.96
N LEU A 192 0.40 5.86 -19.10
CA LEU A 192 0.46 4.95 -17.97
C LEU A 192 1.66 5.24 -17.07
N LEU A 193 2.81 5.62 -17.63
CA LEU A 193 3.98 6.02 -16.87
C LEU A 193 3.70 7.29 -16.05
N SER A 194 2.94 8.24 -16.61
CA SER A 194 2.46 9.42 -15.87
C SER A 194 1.55 9.05 -14.69
N ALA A 195 0.70 8.04 -14.84
CA ALA A 195 -0.13 7.53 -13.75
C ALA A 195 0.66 6.71 -12.72
N GLU A 196 1.67 5.93 -13.15
CA GLU A 196 2.54 5.15 -12.27
C GLU A 196 3.37 6.03 -11.31
N ARG A 197 3.61 7.30 -11.66
CA ARG A 197 4.21 8.30 -10.74
C ARG A 197 3.41 8.51 -9.46
N ALA A 198 2.12 8.19 -9.45
CA ALA A 198 1.33 8.17 -8.21
C ALA A 198 1.82 7.11 -7.20
N VAL A 199 2.61 6.13 -7.65
CA VAL A 199 3.24 5.08 -6.85
C VAL A 199 4.73 5.36 -6.63
N THR A 200 5.45 5.77 -7.67
CA THR A 200 6.92 5.95 -7.62
C THR A 200 7.36 7.33 -7.13
N GLY A 201 6.46 8.31 -7.16
CA GLY A 201 6.71 9.70 -6.83
C GLY A 201 6.73 10.61 -8.06
N TYR A 202 6.33 11.86 -7.85
CA TYR A 202 6.53 12.94 -8.81
C TYR A 202 7.81 13.69 -8.42
N THR A 203 8.65 14.04 -9.39
CA THR A 203 9.83 14.86 -9.11
C THR A 203 9.43 16.32 -8.98
N ASP A 204 9.71 16.92 -7.82
CA ASP A 204 9.58 18.36 -7.62
C ASP A 204 10.63 19.11 -8.46
N PRO A 205 10.23 20.00 -9.39
CA PRO A 205 11.16 20.71 -10.25
C PRO A 205 12.08 21.70 -9.50
N TYR A 206 11.73 22.10 -8.28
CA TYR A 206 12.50 23.06 -7.49
C TYR A 206 13.50 22.39 -6.54
N THR A 207 13.13 21.26 -5.93
CA THR A 207 13.98 20.58 -4.94
C THR A 207 14.62 19.30 -5.48
N GLY A 208 14.06 18.70 -6.53
CA GLY A 208 14.43 17.37 -7.02
C GLY A 208 13.88 16.21 -6.19
N ASP A 209 13.15 16.50 -5.11
CA ASP A 209 12.59 15.48 -4.22
C ASP A 209 11.44 14.71 -4.88
N GLN A 210 11.23 13.49 -4.43
CA GLN A 210 10.04 12.71 -4.78
C GLN A 210 8.88 13.10 -3.87
N ILE A 211 7.83 13.67 -4.47
CA ILE A 211 6.61 14.10 -3.78
C ILE A 211 5.44 13.18 -4.12
N SER A 212 4.45 13.13 -3.23
CA SER A 212 3.24 12.31 -3.44
C SER A 212 2.33 12.89 -4.53
N LEU A 213 1.41 12.05 -5.02
CA LEU A 213 0.35 12.47 -5.94
C LEU A 213 -0.41 13.72 -5.44
N PHE A 214 -0.77 13.72 -4.15
CA PHE A 214 -1.49 14.83 -3.55
C PHE A 214 -0.67 16.12 -3.47
N GLN A 215 0.62 16.00 -3.14
CA GLN A 215 1.53 17.15 -3.14
C GLN A 215 1.75 17.69 -4.56
N ALA A 216 1.89 16.81 -5.54
CA ALA A 216 1.98 17.18 -6.95
C ALA A 216 0.72 17.92 -7.43
N MET A 217 -0.47 17.49 -7.00
CA MET A 217 -1.73 18.20 -7.26
C MET A 217 -1.74 19.60 -6.63
N LYS A 218 -1.34 19.72 -5.36
CA LYS A 218 -1.25 21.03 -4.67
C LYS A 218 -0.26 21.99 -5.32
N LYS A 219 0.77 21.45 -6.00
CA LYS A 219 1.77 22.20 -6.75
C LYS A 219 1.45 22.35 -8.24
N GLU A 220 0.25 21.94 -8.66
CA GLU A 220 -0.23 22.03 -10.06
C GLU A 220 0.68 21.31 -11.08
N LEU A 221 1.44 20.29 -10.64
CA LEU A 221 2.27 19.46 -11.53
C LEU A 221 1.45 18.41 -12.29
N ILE A 222 0.19 18.21 -11.88
CA ILE A 222 -0.78 17.30 -12.47
C ILE A 222 -2.14 18.00 -12.46
N VAL A 223 -2.93 17.76 -13.52
CA VAL A 223 -4.30 18.26 -13.62
C VAL A 223 -5.13 17.75 -12.45
N LYS A 224 -5.86 18.65 -11.77
CA LYS A 224 -6.55 18.36 -10.51
C LYS A 224 -7.55 17.20 -10.66
N GLU A 225 -8.38 17.21 -11.70
CA GLU A 225 -9.39 16.18 -11.95
C GLU A 225 -8.76 14.81 -12.20
N HIS A 226 -7.62 14.78 -12.91
CA HIS A 226 -6.87 13.56 -13.13
C HIS A 226 -6.28 13.04 -11.80
N GLY A 227 -5.70 13.92 -10.98
CA GLY A 227 -5.15 13.54 -9.68
C GLY A 227 -6.20 13.05 -8.68
N ILE A 228 -7.38 13.70 -8.62
CA ILE A 228 -8.52 13.27 -7.78
C ILE A 228 -8.91 11.83 -8.13
N ARG A 229 -9.04 11.53 -9.43
CA ARG A 229 -9.39 10.18 -9.91
C ARG A 229 -8.37 9.11 -9.47
N LEU A 230 -7.07 9.43 -9.52
CA LEU A 230 -6.02 8.51 -9.09
C LEU A 230 -6.01 8.32 -7.55
N LEU A 231 -6.22 9.39 -6.77
CA LEU A 231 -6.35 9.30 -5.31
C LEU A 231 -7.52 8.41 -4.91
N GLU A 232 -8.65 8.57 -5.59
CA GLU A 232 -9.85 7.80 -5.36
C GLU A 232 -9.61 6.29 -5.57
N ALA A 233 -8.91 5.93 -6.65
CA ALA A 233 -8.49 4.55 -6.92
C ALA A 233 -7.55 4.01 -5.82
N GLN A 234 -6.61 4.81 -5.32
CA GLN A 234 -5.71 4.40 -4.23
C GLN A 234 -6.48 4.13 -2.92
N ILE A 235 -7.38 5.04 -2.53
CA ILE A 235 -8.22 4.88 -1.33
C ILE A 235 -9.06 3.61 -1.43
N ALA A 236 -9.70 3.41 -2.58
CA ALA A 236 -10.55 2.25 -2.81
C ALA A 236 -9.79 0.91 -2.83
N THR A 237 -8.49 0.94 -3.12
CA THR A 237 -7.63 -0.25 -3.19
C THR A 237 -6.72 -0.42 -1.97
N GLY A 238 -7.00 0.28 -0.86
CA GLY A 238 -6.39 0.02 0.44
C GLY A 238 -6.05 1.27 1.23
N GLY A 239 -5.64 2.35 0.55
CA GLY A 239 -5.18 3.60 1.16
C GLY A 239 -4.25 4.39 0.26
N ILE A 240 -3.90 5.61 0.69
CA ILE A 240 -3.01 6.52 -0.04
C ILE A 240 -1.61 5.93 -0.14
N ILE A 241 -0.95 6.04 -1.29
CA ILE A 241 0.40 5.51 -1.47
C ILE A 241 1.46 6.52 -1.01
N ASP A 242 2.41 6.03 -0.22
CA ASP A 242 3.66 6.71 0.08
C ASP A 242 4.73 6.37 -0.98
N PRO A 243 5.15 7.33 -1.82
CA PRO A 243 6.15 7.06 -2.86
C PRO A 243 7.58 6.88 -2.31
N VAL A 244 7.85 7.37 -1.10
CA VAL A 244 9.17 7.29 -0.47
C VAL A 244 9.34 5.91 0.15
N HIS A 245 8.38 5.50 0.98
CA HIS A 245 8.40 4.23 1.71
C HIS A 245 7.74 3.08 0.95
N SER A 246 7.16 3.34 -0.23
CA SER A 246 6.68 2.32 -1.18
C SER A 246 5.60 1.37 -0.63
N HIS A 247 4.71 1.88 0.22
CA HIS A 247 3.53 1.16 0.71
C HIS A 247 2.34 2.11 0.90
N ARG A 248 1.14 1.56 1.11
CA ARG A 248 -0.04 2.38 1.40
C ARG A 248 -0.08 2.80 2.86
N LEU A 249 -0.72 3.92 3.13
CA LEU A 249 -0.91 4.49 4.44
C LEU A 249 -2.39 4.43 4.86
N PRO A 250 -2.66 4.20 6.16
CA PRO A 250 -3.93 4.59 6.75
C PRO A 250 -4.15 6.10 6.56
N VAL A 251 -5.41 6.53 6.53
CA VAL A 251 -5.80 7.94 6.31
C VAL A 251 -5.09 8.88 7.30
N GLU A 252 -5.07 8.54 8.60
CA GLU A 252 -4.37 9.32 9.63
C GLU A 252 -2.86 9.40 9.39
N GLY A 253 -2.24 8.32 8.89
CA GLY A 253 -0.83 8.31 8.51
C GLY A 253 -0.56 9.23 7.32
N ALA A 254 -1.45 9.23 6.34
CA ALA A 254 -1.37 10.10 5.17
C ALA A 254 -1.51 11.59 5.54
N TYR A 255 -2.40 11.93 6.48
CA TYR A 255 -2.53 13.29 7.02
C TYR A 255 -1.24 13.77 7.68
N ARG A 256 -0.65 12.97 8.58
CA ARG A 256 0.59 13.34 9.27
C ARG A 256 1.76 13.58 8.32
N ARG A 257 1.82 12.83 7.20
CA ARG A 257 2.86 12.99 6.17
C ARG A 257 2.53 14.06 5.13
N GLY A 258 1.35 14.67 5.19
CA GLY A 258 0.90 15.66 4.21
C GLY A 258 0.65 15.07 2.81
N PHE A 259 0.39 13.77 2.72
CA PHE A 259 0.05 13.08 1.47
C PHE A 259 -1.46 13.03 1.22
N PHE A 260 -2.24 13.51 2.17
CA PHE A 260 -3.67 13.67 2.07
C PHE A 260 -4.11 14.71 3.11
N ASP A 261 -5.33 15.25 3.00
CA ASP A 261 -5.90 16.10 4.04
C ASP A 261 -7.42 15.92 4.21
N GLN A 262 -7.95 16.53 5.26
CA GLN A 262 -9.36 16.41 5.63
C GLN A 262 -10.30 17.04 4.59
N GLU A 263 -9.87 18.12 3.93
CA GLU A 263 -10.65 18.78 2.89
C GLU A 263 -10.85 17.85 1.69
N MET A 264 -9.76 17.27 1.17
CA MET A 264 -9.84 16.30 0.08
C MET A 264 -10.59 15.03 0.50
N ASN A 265 -10.48 14.61 1.75
CA ASN A 265 -11.26 13.47 2.25
C ASN A 265 -12.78 13.75 2.25
N GLN A 266 -13.19 15.00 2.55
CA GLN A 266 -14.61 15.40 2.48
C GLN A 266 -15.11 15.39 1.04
N ILE A 267 -14.34 15.97 0.11
CA ILE A 267 -14.59 15.96 -1.34
C ILE A 267 -14.80 14.53 -1.85
N LEU A 268 -13.86 13.62 -1.55
CA LEU A 268 -13.94 12.23 -2.03
C LEU A 268 -14.99 11.38 -1.31
N SER A 269 -15.50 11.82 -0.16
CA SER A 269 -16.57 11.12 0.58
C SER A 269 -17.97 11.56 0.15
N ASP A 270 -18.10 12.72 -0.49
CA ASP A 270 -19.39 13.25 -0.93
C ASP A 270 -19.85 12.54 -2.23
N PRO A 271 -20.95 11.76 -2.18
CA PRO A 271 -21.46 11.03 -3.34
C PRO A 271 -22.08 11.93 -4.42
N ASP A 272 -22.38 13.19 -4.11
CA ASP A 272 -22.99 14.16 -5.03
C ASP A 272 -21.96 15.08 -5.70
N ASP A 273 -20.69 14.98 -5.31
CA ASP A 273 -19.60 15.74 -5.91
C ASP A 273 -19.23 15.22 -7.31
N ASP A 274 -18.60 16.08 -8.11
CA ASP A 274 -18.18 15.84 -9.49
C ASP A 274 -16.94 14.92 -9.59
N THR A 275 -16.64 14.15 -8.54
CA THR A 275 -15.48 13.24 -8.44
C THR A 275 -15.65 11.94 -9.22
N LYS A 276 -16.81 11.71 -9.84
CA LYS A 276 -17.18 10.50 -10.61
C LYS A 276 -16.39 10.36 -11.91
N GLY A 277 -15.11 10.01 -11.78
CA GLY A 277 -14.15 9.94 -12.90
C GLY A 277 -14.16 8.63 -13.69
N PHE A 278 -14.96 7.64 -13.30
CA PHE A 278 -15.04 6.32 -13.93
C PHE A 278 -16.39 6.11 -14.62
N PHE A 279 -16.41 5.34 -15.70
CA PHE A 279 -17.62 5.10 -16.49
C PHE A 279 -17.98 3.63 -16.48
N ASP A 280 -19.23 3.30 -16.13
CA ASP A 280 -19.73 1.94 -16.25
C ASP A 280 -20.24 1.68 -17.68
N PRO A 281 -19.59 0.79 -18.46
CA PRO A 281 -20.01 0.46 -19.81
C PRO A 281 -21.39 -0.19 -19.92
N ASN A 282 -21.94 -0.76 -18.83
CA ASN A 282 -23.24 -1.43 -18.85
C ASN A 282 -24.41 -0.45 -18.67
N THR A 283 -24.28 0.44 -17.69
CA THR A 283 -25.34 1.39 -17.31
C THR A 283 -25.17 2.75 -17.95
N HIS A 284 -24.01 3.02 -18.53
CA HIS A 284 -23.62 4.32 -19.09
C HIS A 284 -23.59 5.47 -18.05
N GLU A 285 -23.40 5.12 -16.77
CA GLU A 285 -23.30 6.08 -15.66
C GLU A 285 -21.84 6.43 -15.35
N ASN A 286 -21.62 7.67 -14.91
CA ASN A 286 -20.37 8.05 -14.26
C ASN A 286 -20.43 7.65 -12.78
N LEU A 287 -19.39 6.99 -12.29
CA LEU A 287 -19.26 6.43 -10.96
C LEU A 287 -17.91 6.78 -10.33
N THR A 288 -17.87 6.66 -9.01
CA THR A 288 -16.63 6.52 -8.27
C THR A 288 -15.99 5.15 -8.60
N TYR A 289 -14.67 5.04 -8.54
CA TYR A 289 -13.94 3.78 -8.60
C TYR A 289 -14.46 2.77 -7.58
N MET A 290 -14.77 3.22 -6.35
CA MET A 290 -15.34 2.33 -5.32
C MET A 290 -16.71 1.78 -5.74
N GLN A 291 -17.58 2.61 -6.32
CA GLN A 291 -18.86 2.16 -6.85
C GLN A 291 -18.69 1.17 -8.00
N LEU A 292 -17.77 1.43 -8.93
CA LEU A 292 -17.49 0.53 -10.05
C LEU A 292 -16.87 -0.79 -9.59
N LEU A 293 -15.91 -0.74 -8.66
CA LEU A 293 -15.27 -1.93 -8.07
C LEU A 293 -16.30 -2.83 -7.35
N ARG A 294 -17.30 -2.24 -6.68
CA ARG A 294 -18.40 -3.00 -6.06
C ARG A 294 -19.32 -3.71 -7.05
N ARG A 295 -19.33 -3.28 -8.32
CA ARG A 295 -20.05 -3.96 -9.41
C ARG A 295 -19.21 -5.10 -10.02
N CYS A 296 -17.94 -5.22 -9.67
CA CYS A 296 -17.07 -6.29 -10.15
C CYS A 296 -17.29 -7.60 -9.40
N VAL A 297 -16.98 -8.71 -10.07
CA VAL A 297 -17.02 -10.07 -9.51
C VAL A 297 -15.59 -10.52 -9.22
N PRO A 298 -15.28 -11.01 -8.00
CA PRO A 298 -13.99 -11.59 -7.70
C PRO A 298 -13.87 -12.96 -8.36
N ASP A 299 -12.73 -13.20 -8.99
CA ASP A 299 -12.37 -14.47 -9.56
C ASP A 299 -12.10 -15.52 -8.48
N PRO A 300 -12.69 -16.73 -8.55
CA PRO A 300 -12.57 -17.73 -7.50
C PRO A 300 -11.14 -18.29 -7.35
N ASP A 301 -10.35 -18.29 -8.43
CA ASP A 301 -9.01 -18.88 -8.43
C ASP A 301 -7.94 -17.88 -7.98
N THR A 302 -8.08 -16.63 -8.41
CA THR A 302 -7.06 -15.58 -8.26
C THR A 302 -7.43 -14.48 -7.27
N GLY A 303 -8.73 -14.32 -6.96
CA GLY A 303 -9.25 -13.20 -6.16
C GLY A 303 -9.23 -11.86 -6.89
N LEU A 304 -8.84 -11.81 -8.17
CA LEU A 304 -8.84 -10.60 -8.98
C LEU A 304 -10.26 -10.15 -9.30
N TYR A 305 -10.52 -8.84 -9.30
CA TYR A 305 -11.85 -8.30 -9.62
C TYR A 305 -12.02 -8.10 -11.12
N PHE A 306 -13.13 -8.59 -11.67
CA PHE A 306 -13.48 -8.40 -13.06
C PHE A 306 -14.79 -7.65 -13.23
N LEU A 307 -14.81 -6.70 -14.14
CA LEU A 307 -16.04 -6.02 -14.56
C LEU A 307 -16.80 -6.92 -15.54
N ASN A 308 -18.05 -7.24 -15.23
CA ASN A 308 -18.90 -8.02 -16.11
C ASN A 308 -19.41 -7.13 -17.25
N ILE A 309 -19.34 -7.58 -18.50
CA ILE A 309 -19.75 -6.87 -19.73
C ILE A 309 -20.68 -7.73 -20.55
#